data_AF-A0A399SK42-F1
#
_entry.id   AF-A0A399SK42-F1
#
_cell.length_a   1.000
_cell.length_b   1.000
_cell.length_c   1.000
_cell.angle_alpha   90.00
_cell.angle_beta   90.00
_cell.angle_gamma   90.00
#
_symmetry.space_group_name_H-M   'P 1'
#
loop_
_entity.id
_entity.type
_entity.pdbx_description
1 polymer ?
#
loop_
_entity_poly.entity_id
_entity_poly.type
_entity_poly.pdbx_seq_one_letter_code
_entity_poly.pdbx_strand_id
1 'polypeptide(L)'
;MTSLRHPEAGTDDATRRSTPQPVRVGVLMSQESALDEVCAILRRRAPEVEVVVSTTGWLQLVRSPRFPTDVVVVDYDLADAVSLEGRIRSCRAAGAAVVVLSRSGG
;
A
#
# COMPACT_ATOMS: atom_id res chain seq x y z
N MET A 1 39.42 -26.82 43.76
CA MET A 1 38.30 -27.55 43.13
C MET A 1 37.06 -26.67 43.20
N THR A 2 36.92 -25.73 42.26
CA THR A 2 35.69 -24.95 42.02
C THR A 2 35.71 -24.57 40.54
N SER A 3 34.95 -25.31 39.75
CA SER A 3 34.73 -25.03 38.34
C SER A 3 33.35 -24.39 38.22
N LEU A 4 33.29 -23.14 37.73
CA LEU A 4 32.04 -22.46 37.40
C LEU A 4 32.23 -21.70 36.08
N ARG A 5 32.01 -22.49 35.01
CA ARG A 5 31.40 -22.21 33.70
C ARG A 5 31.42 -20.77 33.17
N HIS A 6 32.00 -20.64 31.98
CA HIS A 6 31.75 -19.58 31.00
C HIS A 6 30.27 -19.53 30.58
N PRO A 7 29.68 -18.35 30.35
CA PRO A 7 28.49 -18.21 29.53
C PRO A 7 28.91 -18.08 28.06
N GLU A 8 28.64 -19.13 27.27
CA GLU A 8 28.53 -19.04 25.82
C GLU A 8 27.04 -19.01 25.44
N ALA A 9 26.75 -18.23 24.40
CA ALA A 9 25.57 -18.28 23.53
C ALA A 9 24.23 -17.70 24.05
N GLY A 10 23.88 -16.57 23.45
CA GLY A 10 22.53 -16.06 23.28
C GLY A 10 22.44 -15.26 21.98
N THR A 11 22.96 -15.83 20.89
CA THR A 11 22.68 -15.36 19.53
C THR A 11 21.26 -15.83 19.18
N ASP A 12 20.25 -15.15 19.73
CA ASP A 12 18.85 -15.54 19.52
C ASP A 12 18.33 -14.92 18.22
N ASP A 13 18.62 -15.66 17.15
CA ASP A 13 17.68 -16.02 16.08
C ASP A 13 16.32 -15.28 16.09
N ALA A 14 16.24 -14.15 15.41
CA ALA A 14 14.95 -13.68 14.85
C ALA A 14 15.11 -12.87 13.57
N THR A 15 16.15 -13.13 12.78
CA THR A 15 16.01 -13.04 11.33
C THR A 15 15.18 -14.24 10.86
N ARG A 16 13.99 -14.41 11.45
CA ARG A 16 12.92 -15.14 10.78
C ARG A 16 12.88 -14.44 9.44
N ARG A 17 13.27 -15.15 8.37
CA ARG A 17 12.96 -14.72 7.03
C ARG A 17 11.44 -14.74 6.97
N SER A 18 10.81 -13.70 7.52
CA SER A 18 9.45 -13.37 7.21
C SER A 18 9.51 -13.29 5.71
N THR A 19 8.83 -14.20 5.03
CA THR A 19 8.46 -13.97 3.65
C THR A 19 7.97 -12.52 3.61
N PRO A 20 8.60 -11.63 2.82
CA PRO A 20 8.18 -10.23 2.79
C PRO A 20 6.67 -10.22 2.59
N GLN A 21 5.92 -9.68 3.55
CA GLN A 21 4.49 -9.54 3.36
C GLN A 21 4.30 -8.64 2.14
N PRO A 22 3.43 -9.01 1.19
CA PRO A 22 3.18 -8.17 0.03
C PRO A 22 2.75 -6.78 0.46
N VAL A 23 3.26 -5.76 -0.23
CA VAL A 23 2.87 -4.36 -0.01
C VAL A 23 1.39 -4.22 -0.39
N ARG A 24 0.56 -3.82 0.57
CA ARG A 24 -0.89 -3.68 0.38
C ARG A 24 -1.17 -2.35 -0.32
N VAL A 25 -1.80 -2.42 -1.48
CA VAL A 25 -2.08 -1.26 -2.33
C VAL A 25 -3.58 -1.02 -2.45
N GLY A 26 -3.98 0.23 -2.19
CA GLY A 26 -5.28 0.77 -2.57
C GLY A 26 -5.17 1.50 -3.90
N VAL A 27 -6.08 1.25 -4.84
CA VAL A 27 -6.12 1.89 -6.16
C VAL A 27 -7.42 2.66 -6.31
N LEU A 28 -7.31 3.97 -6.57
CA LEU A 28 -8.41 4.89 -6.75
C LEU A 28 -8.29 5.58 -8.11
N MET A 29 -9.20 5.27 -9.04
CA MET A 29 -9.18 5.81 -10.41
C MET A 29 -10.45 6.56 -10.79
N SER A 30 -10.35 7.51 -11.70
CA SER A 30 -11.51 8.26 -12.19
C SER A 30 -12.47 7.41 -13.03
N GLN A 31 -11.98 6.35 -13.68
CA GLN A 31 -12.72 5.52 -14.64
C GLN A 31 -12.43 4.04 -14.39
N GLU A 32 -13.42 3.17 -14.62
CA GLU A 32 -13.29 1.72 -14.41
C GLU A 32 -12.24 1.08 -15.33
N SER A 33 -12.15 1.52 -16.59
CA SER A 33 -11.15 1.00 -17.53
C SER A 33 -9.71 1.24 -17.07
N ALA A 34 -9.43 2.45 -16.54
CA ALA A 34 -8.13 2.79 -15.99
C ALA A 34 -7.85 2.01 -14.68
N LEU A 35 -8.88 1.78 -13.86
CA LEU A 35 -8.79 0.95 -12.65
C LEU A 35 -8.37 -0.47 -13.01
N ASP A 36 -9.04 -1.08 -13.98
CA ASP A 36 -8.77 -2.44 -14.44
C ASP A 36 -7.37 -2.56 -15.03
N GLU A 37 -6.97 -1.61 -15.87
CA GLU A 37 -5.65 -1.56 -16.48
C GLU A 37 -4.54 -1.51 -15.43
N VAL A 38 -4.61 -0.55 -14.50
CA VAL A 38 -3.59 -0.38 -13.44
C VAL A 38 -3.53 -1.62 -12.54
N CYS A 39 -4.69 -2.14 -12.13
CA CYS A 39 -4.73 -3.36 -11.31
C CYS A 39 -4.10 -4.55 -12.05
N ALA A 40 -4.35 -4.69 -13.35
CA ALA A 40 -3.79 -5.77 -14.15
C ALA A 40 -2.28 -5.60 -14.40
N ILE A 41 -1.78 -4.36 -14.51
CA ILE A 41 -0.33 -4.08 -14.59
C ILE A 41 0.35 -4.45 -13.28
N LEU A 42 -0.17 -3.99 -12.13
CA LEU A 42 0.40 -4.28 -10.81
C LEU A 42 0.48 -5.78 -10.56
N ARG A 43 -0.63 -6.52 -10.78
CA ARG A 43 -0.66 -7.98 -10.61
C ARG A 43 0.33 -8.72 -11.51
N ARG A 44 0.61 -8.20 -12.71
CA ARG A 44 1.51 -8.85 -13.69
C ARG A 44 2.97 -8.48 -13.52
N ARG A 45 3.27 -7.26 -13.05
CA ARG A 45 4.63 -6.70 -13.05
C ARG A 45 5.22 -6.46 -11.67
N ALA A 46 4.40 -6.47 -10.61
CA ALA A 46 4.83 -6.24 -9.23
C ALA A 46 4.34 -7.39 -8.34
N PRO A 47 4.95 -8.60 -8.42
CA PRO A 47 4.57 -9.74 -7.58
C PRO A 47 4.71 -9.50 -6.07
N GLU A 48 5.49 -8.50 -5.67
CA GLU A 48 5.65 -8.02 -4.30
C GLU A 48 4.47 -7.15 -3.80
N VAL A 49 3.51 -6.82 -4.66
CA VAL A 49 2.34 -5.99 -4.35
C VAL A 49 1.05 -6.82 -4.32
N GLU A 50 0.21 -6.55 -3.33
CA GLU A 50 -1.17 -7.03 -3.27
C GLU A 50 -2.15 -5.86 -3.39
N VAL A 51 -2.94 -5.82 -4.46
CA VAL A 51 -4.04 -4.85 -4.59
C VAL A 51 -5.22 -5.31 -3.72
N VAL A 52 -5.41 -4.66 -2.57
CA VAL A 52 -6.40 -5.05 -1.55
C VAL A 52 -7.68 -4.21 -1.61
N VAL A 53 -7.63 -3.03 -2.24
CA VAL A 53 -8.81 -2.19 -2.52
C VAL A 53 -8.65 -1.61 -3.92
N SER A 54 -9.69 -1.71 -4.74
CA SER A 54 -9.76 -1.10 -6.07
C SER A 54 -11.14 -0.46 -6.21
N THR A 55 -11.19 0.86 -6.42
CA THR A 55 -12.46 1.58 -6.48
C THR A 55 -12.35 2.85 -7.31
N THR A 56 -13.50 3.39 -7.72
CA THR A 56 -13.61 4.67 -8.44
C THR A 56 -14.11 5.82 -7.57
N GLY A 57 -14.28 5.62 -6.25
CA GLY A 57 -14.80 6.66 -5.35
C GLY A 57 -14.02 6.75 -4.05
N TRP A 58 -13.75 7.98 -3.60
CA TRP A 58 -13.00 8.23 -2.36
C TRP A 58 -13.65 7.61 -1.12
N LEU A 59 -14.96 7.79 -0.99
CA LEU A 59 -15.69 7.31 0.18
C LEU A 59 -15.67 5.77 0.27
N GLN A 60 -15.62 5.07 -0.86
CA GLN A 60 -15.51 3.61 -0.89
C GLN A 60 -14.11 3.15 -0.44
N LEU A 61 -13.06 3.90 -0.80
CA LEU A 61 -11.70 3.61 -0.35
C LEU A 61 -11.60 3.73 1.18
N VAL A 62 -12.01 4.87 1.75
CA VAL A 62 -11.81 5.15 3.19
C VAL A 62 -12.76 4.38 4.10
N ARG A 63 -13.89 3.87 3.59
CA ARG A 63 -14.81 2.99 4.32
C ARG A 63 -14.50 1.51 4.15
N SER A 64 -13.56 1.15 3.27
CA SER A 64 -13.17 -0.23 3.10
C SER A 64 -12.59 -0.78 4.41
N PRO A 65 -13.00 -1.97 4.88
CA PRO A 65 -12.39 -2.59 6.06
C PRO A 65 -10.93 -3.00 5.81
N ARG A 66 -10.45 -2.91 4.56
CA ARG A 66 -9.06 -3.15 4.18
C ARG A 66 -8.21 -1.87 4.18
N PHE A 67 -8.80 -0.70 4.41
CA PHE A 67 -8.07 0.56 4.59
C PHE A 67 -7.76 0.76 6.10
N PRO A 68 -6.56 1.25 6.48
CA PRO A 68 -5.48 1.76 5.63
C PRO A 68 -4.67 0.68 4.90
N THR A 69 -4.07 1.08 3.78
CA THR A 69 -3.12 0.30 2.97
C THR A 69 -1.72 0.91 3.09
N ASP A 70 -0.68 0.18 2.69
CA ASP A 70 0.70 0.69 2.75
C ASP A 70 0.94 1.80 1.72
N VAL A 71 0.37 1.63 0.52
CA VAL A 71 0.39 2.63 -0.56
C VAL A 71 -1.03 2.87 -1.07
N VAL A 72 -1.35 4.10 -1.40
CA VAL A 72 -2.54 4.47 -2.19
C VAL A 72 -2.10 5.10 -3.51
N VAL A 73 -2.54 4.49 -4.60
CA VAL A 73 -2.44 5.06 -5.94
C VAL A 73 -3.70 5.88 -6.22
N VAL A 74 -3.53 7.17 -6.49
CA VAL A 74 -4.63 8.12 -6.69
C VAL A 74 -4.54 8.74 -8.07
N ASP A 75 -5.59 8.60 -8.85
CA ASP A 75 -5.76 9.35 -10.10
C ASP A 75 -5.92 10.84 -9.81
N TYR A 76 -5.10 11.65 -10.47
CA TYR A 76 -5.11 13.10 -10.42
C TYR A 76 -6.47 13.67 -10.87
N ASP A 77 -7.08 13.08 -11.90
CA ASP A 77 -8.29 13.57 -12.54
C ASP A 77 -9.59 13.09 -11.86
N LEU A 78 -9.49 12.35 -10.75
CA LEU A 78 -10.67 11.90 -10.02
C LEU A 78 -11.47 13.12 -9.50
N ALA A 79 -12.65 13.31 -10.07
CA ALA A 79 -13.67 14.23 -9.58
C ALA A 79 -14.36 13.61 -8.35
N ASP A 80 -14.17 14.23 -7.18
CA ASP A 80 -14.79 13.81 -5.91
C ASP A 80 -15.05 15.05 -5.05
N ALA A 81 -15.87 14.92 -4.00
CA ALA A 81 -16.14 16.00 -3.05
C ALA A 81 -14.89 16.39 -2.25
N VAL A 82 -13.95 15.45 -2.08
CA VAL A 82 -12.67 15.70 -1.41
C VAL A 82 -11.58 16.02 -2.44
N SER A 83 -10.97 17.20 -2.30
CA SER A 83 -9.87 17.64 -3.16
C SER A 83 -8.70 16.65 -3.13
N LEU A 84 -7.89 16.65 -4.19
CA LEU A 84 -6.69 15.80 -4.26
C LEU A 84 -5.76 16.02 -3.04
N GLU A 85 -5.50 17.27 -2.66
CA GLU A 85 -4.71 17.58 -1.47
C GLU A 85 -5.33 17.03 -0.18
N GLY A 86 -6.66 17.13 -0.06
CA GLY A 86 -7.40 16.56 1.08
C GLY A 86 -7.25 15.05 1.16
N ARG A 87 -7.34 14.36 0.01
CA ARG A 87 -7.12 12.92 -0.10
C ARG A 87 -5.69 12.54 0.27
N ILE A 88 -4.68 13.24 -0.27
CA ILE A 88 -3.26 13.02 0.05
C ILE A 88 -3.03 13.17 1.56
N ARG A 89 -3.52 14.26 2.18
CA ARG A 89 -3.36 14.50 3.61
C ARG A 89 -4.01 13.39 4.45
N SER A 90 -5.21 12.97 4.05
CA SER A 90 -5.97 11.93 4.75
C SER A 90 -5.27 10.57 4.68
N CYS A 91 -4.78 10.17 3.50
CA CYS A 91 -4.00 8.95 3.33
C CYS A 91 -2.71 8.95 4.15
N ARG A 92 -1.95 10.06 4.14
CA ARG A 92 -0.72 10.18 4.92
C ARG A 92 -0.97 10.17 6.43
N ALA A 93 -2.05 10.80 6.89
CA ALA A 93 -2.47 10.74 8.29
C ALA A 93 -2.85 9.32 8.73
N ALA A 94 -3.36 8.49 7.81
CA ALA A 94 -3.65 7.08 8.04
C ALA A 94 -2.42 6.16 7.95
N GLY A 95 -1.23 6.70 7.66
CA GLY A 95 0.02 5.94 7.55
C GLY A 95 0.36 5.44 6.15
N ALA A 96 -0.45 5.76 5.13
CA ALA A 96 -0.20 5.34 3.76
C ALA A 96 0.78 6.27 3.03
N ALA A 97 1.70 5.70 2.25
CA ALA A 97 2.36 6.43 1.18
C ALA A 97 1.37 6.72 0.05
N VAL A 98 1.55 7.83 -0.67
CA VAL A 98 0.63 8.23 -1.75
C VAL A 98 1.40 8.40 -3.04
N VAL A 99 0.94 7.72 -4.08
CA VAL A 99 1.40 7.89 -5.47
C VAL A 99 0.27 8.54 -6.25
N VAL A 100 0.51 9.73 -6.78
CA VAL A 100 -0.44 10.39 -7.67
C VAL A 100 -0.10 10.01 -9.11
N LEU A 101 -1.08 9.50 -9.84
CA LEU A 101 -0.97 9.22 -11.26
C LEU A 101 -1.70 10.30 -12.04
N SER A 102 -0.96 10.97 -12.92
CA SER A 102 -1.51 11.87 -13.92
C SER A 102 -1.32 11.25 -15.30
N ARG A 103 -2.33 11.35 -16.17
CA ARG A 103 -2.07 11.12 -17.60
C ARG A 103 -1.32 12.34 -18.12
N SER A 104 -0.05 12.16 -18.48
CA SER A 104 0.64 13.14 -19.31
C SER A 104 -0.02 13.10 -20.68
N GLY A 105 -0.85 14.10 -21.01
CA GLY A 105 -1.35 14.27 -22.36
C GLY A 105 -0.17 14.34 -23.33
N GLY A 106 -0.17 13.48 -24.33
CA GLY A 106 0.63 13.65 -25.55
C GLY A 106 -0.16 14.46 -26.56
#